data_AF-A0A9X3N7Z5-F1
#
_entry.id   AF-A0A9X3N7Z5-F1
#
_cell.length_a   1.000
_cell.length_b   1.000
_cell.length_c   1.000
_cell.angle_alpha   90.00
_cell.angle_beta   90.00
_cell.angle_gamma   90.00
#
_symmetry.space_group_name_H-M   'P 1'
#
loop_
_entity.id
_entity.type
_entity.pdbx_description
1 polymer ?
#
loop_
_entity_poly.entity_id
_entity_poly.type
_entity_poly.pdbx_seq_one_letter_code
_entity_poly.pdbx_strand_id
1 'polypeptide(L)'
;MRFFSERIGRRSVAPGALAVCLFVAACGGSGVSKNDYVKSLNDAVASLQKSTASLGPDAVGGAGAVARLESGSKAMDVAAENFGKITPPDDAKHAHGQIVDGLHKLADTFDDAATAARSKDNDKLLKVLQGLDESTGARELQAATEELSSKGYKVQ
;
A
#
# COMPACT_ATOMS: atom_id res chain seq x y z
N MET A 1 -9.50 18.59 -61.26
CA MET A 1 -8.28 17.87 -61.70
C MET A 1 -7.46 17.66 -60.43
N ARG A 2 -7.43 16.45 -59.85
CA ARG A 2 -6.54 15.30 -60.13
C ARG A 2 -5.05 15.58 -59.91
N PHE A 3 -4.42 14.57 -59.30
CA PHE A 3 -2.99 14.21 -59.21
C PHE A 3 -2.26 14.66 -57.93
N PHE A 4 -1.95 13.77 -56.95
CA PHE A 4 -1.19 12.50 -57.00
C PHE A 4 0.31 12.81 -57.21
N SER A 5 1.12 12.74 -56.15
CA SER A 5 1.85 11.53 -55.72
C SER A 5 3.21 11.40 -56.40
N GLU A 6 4.16 10.85 -55.63
CA GLU A 6 5.18 9.90 -56.09
C GLU A 6 6.48 10.39 -56.76
N ARG A 7 7.59 10.32 -56.01
CA ARG A 7 8.68 9.32 -56.09
C ARG A 7 9.99 9.93 -55.53
N ILE A 8 10.53 9.43 -54.42
CA ILE A 8 11.27 8.17 -54.21
C ILE A 8 12.62 8.13 -54.95
N GLY A 9 13.70 8.03 -54.17
CA GLY A 9 15.02 7.50 -54.59
C GLY A 9 16.18 8.01 -53.71
N ARG A 10 16.41 7.47 -52.51
CA ARG A 10 17.21 6.27 -52.13
C ARG A 10 18.71 6.53 -51.90
N ARG A 11 19.19 6.04 -50.74
CA ARG A 11 20.57 5.84 -50.21
C ARG A 11 21.02 7.01 -49.29
N SER A 12 21.21 6.88 -47.98
CA SER A 12 21.83 5.77 -47.22
C SER A 12 21.31 5.66 -45.77
N VAL A 13 21.52 4.46 -45.24
CA VAL A 13 21.09 3.86 -43.97
C VAL A 13 21.76 4.48 -42.74
N ALA A 14 20.97 4.75 -41.68
CA ALA A 14 21.35 4.52 -40.27
C ALA A 14 20.16 4.80 -39.32
N PRO A 15 19.29 3.83 -39.01
CA PRO A 15 18.41 3.95 -37.86
C PRO A 15 19.22 3.66 -36.58
N GLY A 16 19.56 4.72 -35.85
CA GLY A 16 20.10 4.62 -34.49
C GLY A 16 19.01 4.12 -33.54
N ALA A 17 18.89 2.80 -33.42
CA ALA A 17 18.09 2.15 -32.40
C ALA A 17 18.65 2.49 -31.02
N LEU A 18 17.94 3.35 -30.29
CA LEU A 18 18.10 3.47 -28.83
C LEU A 18 17.55 2.18 -28.22
N ALA A 19 18.42 1.18 -28.11
CA ALA A 19 18.22 0.01 -27.30
C ALA A 19 18.19 0.45 -25.83
N VAL A 20 16.98 0.71 -25.32
CA VAL A 20 16.74 0.77 -23.88
C VAL A 20 17.01 -0.63 -23.36
N CYS A 21 18.17 -0.81 -22.73
CA CYS A 21 18.50 -1.99 -21.95
C CYS A 21 17.51 -2.09 -20.79
N LEU A 22 16.38 -2.77 -21.05
CA LEU A 22 15.57 -3.37 -20.01
C LEU A 22 16.44 -4.44 -19.34
N PHE A 23 17.19 -4.03 -18.32
CA PHE A 23 17.68 -4.94 -17.29
C PHE A 23 16.46 -5.49 -16.54
N VAL A 24 15.69 -6.36 -17.21
CA VAL A 24 14.91 -7.37 -16.50
C VAL A 24 15.95 -8.33 -15.98
N ALA A 25 16.43 -8.07 -14.76
CA ALA A 25 17.00 -9.10 -13.91
C ALA A 25 15.88 -10.12 -13.60
N ALA A 26 15.48 -10.88 -14.62
CA ALA A 26 14.80 -12.16 -14.53
C ALA A 26 15.90 -13.22 -14.49
N CYS A 27 16.59 -13.28 -13.36
CA CYS A 27 17.58 -14.28 -13.03
C CYS A 27 17.35 -14.54 -11.54
N GLY A 28 16.84 -15.66 -11.06
CA GLY A 28 16.38 -16.89 -11.67
C GLY A 28 15.80 -17.71 -10.52
N GLY A 29 14.77 -18.49 -10.81
CA GLY A 29 14.20 -19.45 -9.86
C GLY A 29 13.17 -18.86 -8.89
N SER A 30 12.03 -19.56 -8.79
CA SER A 30 10.96 -19.36 -7.80
C SER A 30 10.09 -18.13 -8.07
N GLY A 31 8.79 -18.20 -8.32
CA GLY A 31 7.81 -19.25 -8.14
C GLY A 31 6.45 -18.56 -8.30
N VAL A 32 5.49 -19.24 -8.94
CA VAL A 32 4.10 -18.76 -9.12
C VAL A 32 3.55 -18.14 -7.82
N SER A 33 3.89 -18.74 -6.67
CA SER A 33 3.55 -18.28 -5.32
C SER A 33 4.00 -16.85 -4.98
N LYS A 34 5.15 -16.36 -5.48
CA LYS A 34 5.62 -15.00 -5.22
C LYS A 34 4.77 -13.96 -5.93
N ASN A 35 4.43 -14.23 -7.19
CA ASN A 35 3.60 -13.35 -7.99
C ASN A 35 2.15 -13.35 -7.51
N ASP A 36 1.63 -14.52 -7.13
CA ASP A 36 0.30 -14.66 -6.54
C ASP A 36 0.22 -13.96 -5.18
N TYR A 37 1.26 -14.10 -4.34
CA TYR A 37 1.34 -13.38 -3.06
C TYR A 37 1.35 -11.86 -3.27
N VAL A 38 2.22 -11.33 -4.15
CA VAL A 38 2.25 -9.89 -4.46
C VAL A 38 0.90 -9.41 -4.99
N LYS A 39 0.23 -10.21 -5.82
CA LYS A 39 -1.10 -9.88 -6.32
C LYS A 39 -2.13 -9.79 -5.19
N SER A 40 -2.22 -10.82 -4.35
CA SER A 40 -3.14 -10.83 -3.20
C SER A 40 -2.85 -9.69 -2.22
N LEU A 41 -1.56 -9.39 -2.00
CA LEU A 41 -1.12 -8.29 -1.16
C LEU A 41 -1.58 -6.95 -1.74
N ASN A 42 -1.34 -6.70 -3.03
CA ASN A 42 -1.77 -5.46 -3.69
C ASN A 42 -3.31 -5.32 -3.75
N ASP A 43 -4.04 -6.42 -3.95
CA ASP A 43 -5.50 -6.41 -3.91
C ASP A 43 -6.01 -6.04 -2.50
N ALA A 44 -5.36 -6.55 -1.44
CA ALA A 44 -5.66 -6.19 -0.06
C ALA A 44 -5.31 -4.72 0.26
N VAL A 45 -4.15 -4.22 -0.22
CA VAL A 45 -3.77 -2.80 -0.11
C VAL A 45 -4.80 -1.91 -0.81
N ALA A 46 -5.23 -2.25 -2.02
CA ALA A 46 -6.24 -1.48 -2.74
C ALA A 46 -7.59 -1.45 -2.00
N SER A 47 -7.98 -2.58 -1.39
CA SER A 47 -9.19 -2.66 -0.56
C SER A 47 -9.08 -1.78 0.70
N LEU A 48 -7.92 -1.78 1.35
CA LEU A 48 -7.63 -0.90 2.48
C LEU A 48 -7.67 0.58 2.07
N GLN A 49 -7.00 0.95 0.98
CA GLN A 49 -7.01 2.32 0.43
C GLN A 49 -8.44 2.77 0.13
N LYS A 50 -9.26 1.92 -0.49
CA LYS A 50 -10.67 2.22 -0.76
C LYS A 50 -11.48 2.42 0.52
N SER A 51 -11.22 1.59 1.55
CA SER A 51 -11.93 1.66 2.83
C SER A 51 -11.52 2.86 3.67
N THR A 52 -10.28 3.33 3.50
CA THR A 52 -9.70 4.48 4.22
C THR A 52 -9.77 5.79 3.44
N ALA A 53 -10.07 5.79 2.13
CA ALA A 53 -10.22 7.00 1.33
C ALA A 53 -11.32 7.95 1.84
N SER A 54 -12.32 7.40 2.56
CA SER A 54 -13.37 8.18 3.23
C SER A 54 -12.87 8.90 4.49
N LEU A 55 -11.67 8.57 4.97
CA LEU A 55 -11.02 9.10 6.16
C LEU A 55 -10.05 10.25 5.84
N GLY A 56 -10.32 11.02 4.78
CA GLY A 56 -9.48 12.16 4.36
C GLY A 56 -9.16 13.15 5.51
N PRO A 57 -8.34 14.19 5.27
CA PRO A 57 -7.78 15.06 6.31
C PRO A 57 -8.80 15.69 7.29
N ASP A 58 -10.08 15.77 6.90
CA ASP A 58 -11.18 16.23 7.75
C ASP A 58 -11.72 15.15 8.72
N ALA A 59 -11.22 13.92 8.68
CA ALA A 59 -11.73 12.78 9.44
C ALA A 59 -11.62 12.95 10.95
N VAL A 60 -10.70 13.80 11.39
CA VAL A 60 -10.40 14.07 12.79
C VAL A 60 -11.09 15.33 13.32
N GLY A 61 -11.87 16.02 12.50
CA GLY A 61 -12.52 17.29 12.84
C GLY A 61 -14.05 17.27 12.75
N GLY A 62 -14.70 18.06 13.61
CA GLY A 62 -16.11 18.41 13.51
C GLY A 62 -17.11 17.28 13.86
N ALA A 63 -18.38 17.52 13.54
CA ALA A 63 -19.45 16.57 13.77
C ALA A 63 -19.21 15.30 12.92
N GLY A 64 -19.04 14.16 13.59
CA GLY A 64 -18.80 12.87 12.95
C GLY A 64 -17.35 12.35 13.00
N ALA A 65 -16.41 13.08 13.62
CA ALA A 65 -15.03 12.60 13.79
C ALA A 65 -14.96 11.24 14.49
N VAL A 66 -15.74 11.03 15.56
CA VAL A 66 -15.84 9.75 16.28
C VAL A 66 -16.22 8.61 15.32
N ALA A 67 -17.31 8.77 14.57
CA ALA A 67 -17.79 7.73 13.66
C ALA A 67 -16.79 7.41 12.54
N ARG A 68 -16.03 8.41 12.07
CA ARG A 68 -14.97 8.21 11.07
C ARG A 68 -13.79 7.46 11.66
N LEU A 69 -13.34 7.82 12.87
CA LEU A 69 -12.26 7.13 13.58
C LEU A 69 -12.63 5.66 13.83
N GLU A 70 -13.86 5.39 14.31
CA GLU A 70 -14.37 4.02 14.49
C GLU A 70 -14.44 3.25 13.16
N SER A 71 -14.92 3.91 12.09
CA SER A 71 -14.94 3.29 10.76
C SER A 71 -13.54 2.98 10.24
N GLY A 72 -12.55 3.83 10.55
CA GLY A 72 -11.16 3.63 10.19
C GLY A 72 -10.53 2.48 10.94
N SER A 73 -10.73 2.43 12.26
CA SER A 73 -10.32 1.31 13.10
C SER A 73 -10.84 -0.02 12.54
N LYS A 74 -12.16 -0.10 12.29
CA LYS A 74 -12.78 -1.30 11.73
C LYS A 74 -12.27 -1.66 10.34
N ALA A 75 -11.99 -0.67 9.49
CA ALA A 75 -11.43 -0.92 8.16
C ALA A 75 -10.03 -1.52 8.24
N MET A 76 -9.22 -1.09 9.21
CA MET A 76 -7.87 -1.62 9.46
C MET A 76 -7.92 -3.04 10.01
N ASP A 77 -8.83 -3.35 10.95
CA ASP A 77 -9.03 -4.72 11.44
C ASP A 77 -9.47 -5.67 10.31
N VAL A 78 -10.46 -5.26 9.51
CA VAL A 78 -10.89 -6.06 8.36
C VAL A 78 -9.75 -6.26 7.36
N ALA A 79 -8.92 -5.25 7.16
CA ALA A 79 -7.72 -5.40 6.35
C ALA A 79 -6.76 -6.41 6.98
N ALA A 80 -6.45 -6.30 8.28
CA ALA A 80 -5.58 -7.24 9.01
C ALA A 80 -6.06 -8.69 8.85
N GLU A 81 -7.37 -8.94 9.03
CA GLU A 81 -7.98 -10.24 8.80
C GLU A 81 -7.85 -10.74 7.36
N ASN A 82 -8.03 -9.84 6.38
CA ASN A 82 -7.88 -10.19 4.97
C ASN A 82 -6.43 -10.49 4.61
N PHE A 83 -5.48 -9.74 5.16
CA PHE A 83 -4.06 -10.03 5.04
C PHE A 83 -3.74 -11.38 5.69
N GLY A 84 -4.18 -11.65 6.92
CA GLY A 84 -3.92 -12.90 7.62
C GLY A 84 -4.46 -14.17 6.95
N LYS A 85 -5.40 -14.03 5.99
CA LYS A 85 -5.88 -15.14 5.15
C LYS A 85 -4.96 -15.46 3.97
N ILE A 86 -4.05 -14.55 3.61
CA ILE A 86 -3.06 -14.76 2.55
C ILE A 86 -1.97 -15.67 3.11
N THR A 87 -1.62 -16.73 2.39
CA THR A 87 -0.47 -17.57 2.77
C THR A 87 0.82 -16.93 2.24
N PRO A 88 1.70 -16.40 3.10
CA PRO A 88 2.97 -15.85 2.64
C PRO A 88 3.96 -16.98 2.28
N PRO A 89 4.82 -16.76 1.27
CA PRO A 89 5.99 -17.60 1.07
C PRO A 89 6.92 -17.52 2.30
N ASP A 90 7.76 -18.54 2.50
CA ASP A 90 8.59 -18.67 3.71
C ASP A 90 9.50 -17.46 3.96
N ASP A 91 10.04 -16.87 2.90
CA ASP A 91 10.87 -15.68 2.98
C ASP A 91 10.06 -14.41 3.29
N ALA A 92 8.74 -14.38 3.12
CA ALA A 92 7.88 -13.23 3.43
C ALA A 92 7.08 -13.38 4.73
N LYS A 93 7.13 -14.53 5.41
CA LYS A 93 6.34 -14.82 6.61
C LYS A 93 6.47 -13.77 7.72
N HIS A 94 7.70 -13.33 7.99
CA HIS A 94 7.97 -12.34 9.02
C HIS A 94 7.34 -10.98 8.68
N ALA A 95 7.71 -10.40 7.53
CA ALA A 95 7.11 -9.16 7.05
C ALA A 95 5.57 -9.23 6.95
N HIS A 96 5.02 -10.37 6.51
CA HIS A 96 3.57 -10.55 6.46
C HIS A 96 2.92 -10.48 7.85
N GLY A 97 3.51 -11.12 8.85
CA GLY A 97 3.05 -11.01 10.23
C GLY A 97 3.09 -9.57 10.73
N GLN A 98 4.16 -8.84 10.44
CA GLN A 98 4.28 -7.42 10.79
C GLN A 98 3.23 -6.54 10.11
N ILE A 99 2.78 -6.87 8.89
CA ILE A 99 1.67 -6.15 8.25
C ILE A 99 0.37 -6.38 9.00
N VAL A 100 0.06 -7.63 9.34
CA VAL A 100 -1.17 -7.98 10.06
C VAL A 100 -1.18 -7.32 11.45
N ASP A 101 -0.09 -7.47 12.20
CA ASP A 101 0.05 -6.88 13.54
C ASP A 101 0.04 -5.35 13.48
N GLY A 102 0.71 -4.76 12.49
CA GLY A 102 0.78 -3.33 12.31
C GLY A 102 -0.59 -2.71 11.99
N LEU A 103 -1.41 -3.40 11.20
CA LEU A 103 -2.79 -2.99 10.92
C LEU A 103 -3.67 -3.05 12.17
N HIS A 104 -3.58 -4.12 12.98
CA HIS A 104 -4.31 -4.18 14.25
C HIS A 104 -3.90 -3.07 15.21
N LYS A 105 -2.61 -2.80 15.36
CA LYS A 105 -2.12 -1.70 16.22
C LYS A 105 -2.57 -0.33 15.74
N LEU A 106 -2.65 -0.14 14.43
CA LEU A 106 -3.19 1.10 13.86
C LEU A 106 -4.70 1.20 14.10
N ALA A 107 -5.43 0.08 14.01
CA ALA A 107 -6.84 0.01 14.35
C ALA A 107 -7.09 0.39 15.82
N ASP A 108 -6.29 -0.14 16.75
CA ASP A 108 -6.31 0.21 18.16
C ASP A 108 -6.07 1.71 18.38
N THR A 109 -5.10 2.28 17.65
CA THR A 109 -4.78 3.72 17.73
C THR A 109 -5.95 4.59 17.28
N PHE A 110 -6.67 4.17 16.23
CA PHE A 110 -7.88 4.86 15.76
C PHE A 110 -9.05 4.73 16.75
N ASP A 111 -9.21 3.58 17.41
CA ASP A 111 -10.22 3.38 18.46
C ASP A 111 -9.92 4.24 19.70
N ASP A 112 -8.65 4.34 20.09
CA ASP A 112 -8.19 5.21 21.17
C ASP A 112 -8.50 6.69 20.87
N ALA A 113 -8.27 7.11 19.62
CA ALA A 113 -8.64 8.45 19.14
C ALA A 113 -10.17 8.65 19.18
N ALA A 114 -10.96 7.66 18.74
CA ALA A 114 -12.42 7.73 18.79
C ALA A 114 -12.93 7.88 20.23
N THR A 115 -12.34 7.12 21.16
CA THR A 115 -12.65 7.17 22.59
C THR A 115 -12.30 8.52 23.21
N ALA A 116 -11.14 9.10 22.86
CA ALA A 116 -10.75 10.43 23.28
C ALA A 116 -11.72 11.50 22.74
N ALA A 117 -12.06 11.43 21.45
CA ALA A 117 -13.01 12.34 20.81
C ALA A 117 -14.42 12.25 21.42
N ARG A 118 -14.91 11.04 21.71
CA ARG A 118 -16.19 10.81 22.40
C ARG A 118 -16.20 11.42 23.80
N SER A 119 -15.07 11.33 24.51
CA SER A 119 -14.88 11.87 25.85
C SER A 119 -14.59 13.37 25.86
N LYS A 120 -14.50 14.02 24.68
CA LYS A 120 -14.06 15.42 24.50
C LYS A 120 -12.68 15.71 25.12
N ASP A 121 -11.84 14.68 25.20
CA ASP A 121 -10.46 14.78 25.66
C ASP A 121 -9.57 15.20 24.49
N ASN A 122 -9.56 16.50 24.22
CA ASN A 122 -8.85 17.08 23.09
C ASN A 122 -7.33 16.89 23.21
N ASP A 123 -6.79 16.87 24.44
CA ASP A 123 -5.36 16.68 24.68
C ASP A 123 -4.94 15.24 24.36
N LYS A 124 -5.71 14.24 24.83
CA LYS A 124 -5.48 12.84 24.47
C LYS A 124 -5.64 12.63 22.95
N LEU A 125 -6.69 13.21 22.36
CA LEU A 125 -6.92 13.11 20.91
C LEU A 125 -5.74 13.67 20.12
N LEU A 126 -5.28 14.89 20.42
CA LEU A 126 -4.14 15.50 19.75
C LEU A 126 -2.87 14.66 19.92
N LYS A 127 -2.62 14.11 21.11
CA LYS A 127 -1.47 13.26 21.38
C LYS A 127 -1.48 11.97 20.55
N VAL A 128 -2.65 11.33 20.44
CA VAL A 128 -2.81 10.12 19.62
C VAL A 128 -2.57 10.45 18.14
N LEU A 129 -3.13 11.55 17.64
CA LEU A 129 -2.98 11.95 16.24
C LEU A 129 -1.55 12.36 15.89
N GLN A 130 -0.86 13.09 16.78
CA GLN A 130 0.54 13.48 16.59
C GLN A 130 1.49 12.28 16.61
N GLY A 131 1.16 11.25 17.39
CA GLY A 131 1.96 10.03 17.50
C GLY A 131 1.64 8.98 16.43
N LEU A 132 0.71 9.24 15.51
CA LEU A 132 0.20 8.22 14.58
C LEU A 132 1.30 7.71 13.64
N ASP A 133 2.08 8.61 13.04
CA ASP A 133 3.17 8.26 12.14
C ASP A 133 4.32 7.54 12.87
N GLU A 134 4.51 7.85 14.15
CA GLU A 134 5.54 7.22 14.99
C GLU A 134 5.03 5.98 15.73
N SER A 135 3.74 5.64 15.56
CA SER A 135 3.10 4.52 16.26
C SER A 135 3.79 3.21 15.93
N THR A 136 3.72 2.26 16.86
CA THR A 136 4.26 0.91 16.66
C THR A 136 3.70 0.27 15.40
N GLY A 137 2.40 0.46 15.13
CA GLY A 137 1.75 -0.07 13.92
C GLY A 137 2.31 0.52 12.63
N ALA A 138 2.47 1.86 12.56
CA ALA A 138 3.06 2.52 11.40
C ALA A 138 4.50 2.07 11.14
N ARG A 139 5.32 1.95 12.20
CA ARG A 139 6.71 1.48 12.10
C ARG A 139 6.80 0.02 11.64
N GLU A 140 5.93 -0.85 12.11
CA GLU A 140 5.88 -2.24 11.69
C GLU A 140 5.48 -2.37 10.21
N LEU A 141 4.50 -1.59 9.76
CA LEU A 141 4.10 -1.53 8.35
C LEU A 141 5.23 -1.02 7.45
N GLN A 142 5.97 -0.01 7.90
CA GLN A 142 7.14 0.49 7.19
C GLN A 142 8.24 -0.59 7.10
N ALA A 143 8.61 -1.18 8.24
CA ALA A 143 9.64 -2.21 8.29
C ALA A 143 9.28 -3.44 7.44
N ALA A 144 8.01 -3.85 7.45
CA ALA A 144 7.53 -4.95 6.63
C ALA A 144 7.64 -4.66 5.13
N THR A 145 7.25 -3.44 4.72
CA THR A 145 7.38 -2.99 3.32
C THR A 145 8.84 -2.96 2.87
N GLU A 146 9.74 -2.43 3.72
CA GLU A 146 11.18 -2.41 3.46
C GLU A 146 11.76 -3.82 3.35
N GLU A 147 11.37 -4.74 4.25
CA GLU A 147 11.78 -6.13 4.22
C GLU A 147 11.32 -6.84 2.94
N LEU A 148 10.04 -6.69 2.57
CA LEU A 148 9.49 -7.23 1.32
C LEU A 148 10.25 -6.69 0.09
N SER A 149 10.50 -5.38 0.06
CA SER A 149 11.26 -4.74 -1.03
C SER A 149 12.68 -5.29 -1.13
N SER A 150 13.38 -5.45 0.00
CA SER A 150 14.74 -6.04 0.04
C SER A 150 14.78 -7.48 -0.48
N LYS A 151 13.68 -8.22 -0.32
CA LYS A 151 13.49 -9.59 -0.81
C LYS A 151 12.96 -9.63 -2.25
N GLY A 152 12.82 -8.49 -2.92
CA GLY A 152 12.40 -8.37 -4.32
C GLY A 152 10.89 -8.50 -4.55
N TYR A 153 10.07 -8.26 -3.52
CA TYR A 153 8.62 -8.14 -3.67
C TYR A 153 8.27 -6.71 -4.10
N LYS A 154 7.44 -6.57 -5.14
CA LYS A 154 6.96 -5.27 -5.63
C LYS A 154 5.59 -4.95 -5.06
N VAL A 155 5.58 -4.39 -3.85
CA VAL A 155 4.37 -3.88 -3.19
C VAL A 155 4.10 -2.47 -3.74
N GLN A 156 2.84 -2.19 -4.12
CA GLN A 156 2.41 -0.90 -4.67
C GLN A 156 1.51 -0.14 -3.68
#